data_AF-U6RJ76-F1
#
_entry.id   AF-U6RJ76-F1
#
_cell.length_a   1.000
_cell.length_b   1.000
_cell.length_c   1.000
_cell.angle_alpha   90.00
_cell.angle_beta   90.00
_cell.angle_gamma   90.00
#
_symmetry.space_group_name_H-M   'P 1'
#
loop_
_entity.id
_entity.type
_entity.pdbx_description
1 polymer ?
#
loop_
_entity_poly.entity_id
_entity_poly.type
_entity_poly.pdbx_seq_one_letter_code
_entity_poly.pdbx_strand_id
1 'polypeptide(L)'
;MSWFLINRNLTPLEPYDWKLSSTVLRGERGSNAPDLPGKAISKEGMAEYLKYLFKTVRKFFGEEVVVTQEVEDIISSPIVKETIINNADCKILLDQRKYVNKFDSIQTLLGLTEKEKAQILSINMANNPSRRYKEVWIGLGGIQSAVYATEVSLEEYYCYTTEETEKLELFRLSEKLGGNIELAIKQLAESKRSE
;
A
#
# COMPACT_ATOMS: atom_id res chain seq x y z
N MET A 1 38.64 -15.15 -12.57
CA MET A 1 39.38 -15.41 -11.32
C MET A 1 38.75 -14.57 -10.22
N SER A 2 38.35 -15.25 -9.14
CA SER A 2 37.87 -14.72 -7.86
C SER A 2 38.73 -13.56 -7.34
N TRP A 3 38.07 -12.55 -6.76
CA TRP A 3 38.63 -11.75 -5.67
C TRP A 3 37.56 -11.58 -4.58
N PHE A 4 37.63 -12.49 -3.62
CA PHE A 4 37.01 -12.46 -2.31
C PHE A 4 37.91 -11.65 -1.34
N LEU A 5 37.29 -10.98 -0.38
CA LEU A 5 37.83 -10.48 0.91
C LEU A 5 38.59 -9.14 0.92
N ILE A 6 37.99 -8.11 1.55
CA ILE A 6 38.45 -7.46 2.79
C ILE A 6 37.30 -6.56 3.28
N ASN A 7 36.60 -6.99 4.33
CA ASN A 7 36.24 -6.12 5.47
C ASN A 7 35.66 -6.97 6.61
N ARG A 8 36.45 -7.13 7.68
CA ARG A 8 36.14 -7.85 8.92
C ARG A 8 35.99 -6.85 10.07
N ASN A 9 35.05 -5.92 9.97
CA ASN A 9 34.60 -5.13 11.13
C ASN A 9 33.10 -4.89 11.00
N LEU A 10 32.35 -5.41 11.98
CA LEU A 10 30.91 -5.21 12.13
C LEU A 10 30.66 -3.73 12.51
N THR A 11 30.51 -2.86 11.52
CA THR A 11 29.83 -1.58 11.72
C THR A 11 28.33 -1.81 11.67
N PRO A 12 27.54 -1.26 12.61
CA PRO A 12 26.09 -1.21 12.50
C PRO A 12 25.73 -0.57 11.16
N LEU A 13 25.07 -1.32 10.29
CA LEU A 13 24.52 -0.81 9.05
C LEU A 13 23.41 0.18 9.43
N GLU A 14 23.53 1.42 8.96
CA GLU A 14 22.41 2.35 8.91
C GLU A 14 21.22 1.64 8.23
N PRO A 15 19.99 1.82 8.73
CA PRO A 15 18.85 1.18 8.13
C PRO A 15 18.61 1.82 6.76
N TYR A 16 18.16 0.98 5.83
CA TYR A 16 17.61 1.31 4.52
C TYR A 16 18.57 1.47 3.34
N ASP A 17 18.90 0.34 2.69
CA ASP A 17 19.30 0.37 1.27
C ASP A 17 19.10 -0.98 0.54
N TRP A 18 17.86 -1.51 0.47
CA TRP A 18 17.62 -2.79 -0.24
C TRP A 18 16.46 -2.88 -1.24
N LYS A 19 15.89 -1.81 -1.79
CA LYS A 19 15.05 -1.95 -3.01
C LYS A 19 15.45 -0.96 -4.10
N LEU A 20 16.37 -1.42 -4.96
CA LEU A 20 16.61 -0.85 -6.28
C LEU A 20 15.28 -0.78 -7.06
N SER A 21 14.83 0.46 -7.30
CA SER A 21 13.64 0.88 -8.06
C SER A 21 12.33 0.17 -7.73
N SER A 22 11.61 0.65 -6.71
CA SER A 22 10.16 0.47 -6.62
C SER A 22 9.51 1.64 -7.38
N THR A 23 9.09 1.44 -8.63
CA THR A 23 8.19 2.41 -9.27
C THR A 23 6.80 2.20 -8.68
N VAL A 24 6.50 2.91 -7.59
CA VAL A 24 5.17 2.93 -6.99
C VAL A 24 4.32 3.90 -7.79
N LEU A 25 3.44 3.39 -8.65
CA LEU A 25 2.45 4.21 -9.33
C LEU A 25 1.32 4.49 -8.34
N ARG A 26 1.28 5.70 -7.78
CA ARG A 26 0.29 6.16 -6.80
C ARG A 26 -0.57 7.26 -7.43
N GLY A 27 -1.83 6.96 -7.75
CA GLY A 27 -2.78 7.98 -8.18
C GLY A 27 -3.42 8.67 -6.98
N GLU A 28 -3.02 9.90 -6.66
CA GLU A 28 -3.69 10.73 -5.64
C GLU A 28 -4.10 12.10 -6.17
N ARG A 29 -5.30 12.54 -5.76
CA ARG A 29 -5.79 13.91 -5.93
C ARG A 29 -5.49 14.66 -4.64
N GLY A 30 -4.43 15.48 -4.66
CA GLY A 30 -4.18 16.51 -3.65
C GLY A 30 -3.30 16.07 -2.49
N SER A 31 -1.99 16.03 -2.71
CA SER A 31 -0.92 16.33 -1.73
C SER A 31 0.37 16.47 -2.54
N ASN A 32 1.08 17.57 -2.37
CA ASN A 32 2.16 18.01 -3.26
C ASN A 32 3.34 17.01 -3.35
N ALA A 33 3.35 16.18 -4.39
CA ALA A 33 4.51 15.51 -4.96
C ALA A 33 4.34 15.49 -6.49
N PRO A 34 5.38 15.78 -7.29
CA PRO A 34 5.27 15.83 -8.74
C PRO A 34 5.35 14.42 -9.33
N ASP A 35 4.41 13.52 -9.01
CA ASP A 35 4.40 12.18 -9.60
C ASP A 35 2.99 11.73 -10.02
N LEU A 36 2.85 11.72 -11.35
CA LEU A 36 1.89 11.01 -12.20
C LEU A 36 0.42 10.96 -11.76
N PRO A 37 -0.45 11.81 -12.36
CA PRO A 37 -1.89 11.74 -12.13
C PRO A 37 -2.45 10.46 -12.77
N GLY A 38 -3.52 9.88 -12.23
CA GLY A 38 -4.26 8.76 -12.88
C GLY A 38 -4.61 9.02 -14.35
N LYS A 39 -4.61 10.28 -14.79
CA LYS A 39 -4.70 10.73 -16.20
C LYS A 39 -3.49 10.40 -17.10
N ALA A 40 -2.36 9.93 -16.55
CA ALA A 40 -1.17 9.56 -17.32
C ALA A 40 -1.25 8.11 -17.83
N ILE A 41 -1.95 7.23 -17.11
CA ILE A 41 -2.13 5.82 -17.47
C ILE A 41 -2.97 5.67 -18.75
N SER A 42 -3.80 6.67 -19.05
CA SER A 42 -4.68 6.70 -20.23
C SER A 42 -4.04 7.31 -21.50
N LYS A 43 -2.76 7.71 -21.49
CA LYS A 43 -2.05 8.13 -22.71
C LYS A 43 -1.42 6.90 -23.37
N GLU A 44 -1.63 6.69 -24.67
CA GLU A 44 -1.14 5.53 -25.44
C GLU A 44 0.35 5.20 -25.19
N GLY A 45 1.22 6.22 -25.09
CA GLY A 45 2.65 6.01 -24.84
C GLY A 45 2.98 5.44 -23.45
N MET A 46 2.16 5.70 -22.43
CA MET A 46 2.38 5.17 -21.07
C MET A 46 1.92 3.72 -20.95
N ALA A 47 0.87 3.32 -21.67
CA ALA A 47 0.38 1.95 -21.65
C ALA A 47 1.42 0.96 -22.21
N GLU A 48 2.09 1.32 -23.31
CA GLU A 48 3.16 0.49 -23.88
C GLU A 48 4.40 0.46 -22.97
N TYR A 49 4.70 1.56 -22.28
CA TYR A 49 5.75 1.61 -21.27
C TYR A 49 5.47 0.67 -20.08
N LEU A 50 4.24 0.68 -19.55
CA LEU A 50 3.84 -0.23 -18.48
C LEU A 50 3.97 -1.69 -18.92
N LYS A 51 3.51 -2.01 -20.12
CA LYS A 51 3.66 -3.36 -20.70
C LYS A 51 5.12 -3.79 -20.81
N TYR A 52 6.01 -2.88 -21.21
CA TYR A 52 7.45 -3.14 -21.23
C TYR A 52 7.99 -3.37 -19.80
N LEU A 53 7.56 -2.56 -18.84
CA LEU A 53 8.00 -2.63 -17.45
C LEU A 53 7.62 -3.97 -16.81
N PHE A 54 6.34 -4.37 -16.87
CA PHE A 54 5.85 -5.65 -16.35
C PHE A 54 6.59 -6.86 -16.94
N LYS A 55 6.95 -6.83 -18.23
CA LYS A 55 7.69 -7.92 -18.89
C LYS A 55 9.18 -7.96 -18.53
N THR A 56 9.76 -6.81 -18.22
CA THR A 56 11.20 -6.65 -18.05
C THR A 56 11.61 -6.79 -16.58
N VAL A 57 10.83 -6.21 -15.67
CA VAL A 57 11.08 -6.21 -14.22
C VAL A 57 11.23 -7.62 -13.66
N ARG A 58 10.41 -8.58 -14.13
CA ARG A 58 10.51 -9.99 -13.74
C ARG A 58 11.89 -10.62 -14.03
N LYS A 59 12.58 -10.19 -15.11
CA LYS A 59 13.91 -10.71 -15.46
C LYS A 59 15.01 -10.23 -14.51
N PHE A 60 14.77 -9.11 -13.83
CA PHE A 60 15.69 -8.51 -12.87
C PHE A 60 15.30 -8.83 -11.42
N PHE A 61 14.42 -9.83 -11.20
CA PHE A 61 13.87 -10.17 -9.88
C PHE A 61 13.22 -8.97 -9.18
N GLY A 62 12.75 -7.98 -9.95
CA GLY A 62 12.01 -6.84 -9.42
C GLY A 62 10.53 -7.18 -9.25
N GLU A 63 9.85 -6.35 -8.48
CA GLU A 63 8.42 -6.45 -8.19
C GLU A 63 7.75 -5.14 -8.60
N GLU A 64 6.70 -5.24 -9.39
CA GLU A 64 5.90 -4.09 -9.80
C GLU A 64 4.63 -4.03 -8.95
N VAL A 65 4.37 -2.85 -8.37
CA VAL A 65 3.21 -2.60 -7.53
C VAL A 65 2.45 -1.41 -8.11
N VAL A 66 1.20 -1.64 -8.48
CA VAL A 66 0.30 -0.62 -9.01
C VAL A 66 -0.78 -0.32 -7.97
N VAL A 67 -0.94 0.95 -7.61
CA VAL A 67 -1.94 1.40 -6.64
C VAL A 67 -2.92 2.34 -7.35
N THR A 68 -4.18 1.93 -7.44
CA THR A 68 -5.27 2.75 -7.97
C THR A 68 -6.38 2.94 -6.95
N GLN A 69 -7.00 4.11 -6.96
CA GLN A 69 -8.26 4.38 -6.26
C GLN A 69 -9.47 4.10 -7.15
N GLU A 70 -9.33 4.27 -8.46
CA GLU A 70 -10.38 4.05 -9.44
C GLU A 70 -10.04 2.81 -10.28
N VAL A 71 -10.76 1.72 -10.03
CA VAL A 71 -10.58 0.48 -10.79
C VAL A 71 -10.95 0.70 -12.27
N GLU A 72 -11.91 1.59 -12.55
CA GLU A 72 -12.36 1.93 -13.91
C GLU A 72 -11.23 2.55 -14.77
N ASP A 73 -10.31 3.31 -14.18
CA ASP A 73 -9.17 3.90 -14.90
C ASP A 73 -8.25 2.81 -15.49
N ILE A 74 -8.05 1.70 -14.76
CA ILE A 74 -7.29 0.55 -15.24
C ILE A 74 -8.03 -0.16 -16.39
N ILE A 75 -9.36 -0.24 -16.31
CA ILE A 75 -10.20 -0.93 -17.31
C ILE A 75 -10.23 -0.16 -18.63
N SER A 76 -10.19 1.17 -18.57
CA SER A 76 -10.32 2.05 -19.74
C SER A 76 -9.24 1.81 -20.80
N SER A 77 -8.08 1.28 -20.42
CA SER A 77 -6.98 0.96 -21.33
C SER A 77 -6.85 -0.56 -21.53
N PRO A 78 -7.17 -1.09 -22.73
CA PRO A 78 -7.09 -2.53 -23.03
C PRO A 78 -5.70 -3.12 -22.78
N ILE A 79 -4.64 -2.35 -23.09
CA ILE A 79 -3.24 -2.75 -22.93
C ILE A 79 -2.91 -2.92 -21.44
N VAL A 80 -3.35 -1.99 -20.61
CA VAL A 80 -3.12 -1.98 -19.17
C VAL A 80 -3.93 -3.09 -18.51
N LYS A 81 -5.20 -3.26 -18.91
CA LYS A 81 -6.07 -4.34 -18.46
C LYS A 81 -5.42 -5.72 -18.63
N GLU A 82 -4.98 -6.05 -19.85
CA GLU A 82 -4.35 -7.34 -20.13
C GLU A 82 -3.01 -7.50 -19.43
N THR A 83 -2.22 -6.43 -19.31
CA THR A 83 -0.88 -6.51 -18.71
C THR A 83 -0.96 -6.66 -17.20
N ILE A 84 -1.70 -5.80 -16.51
CA ILE A 84 -1.74 -5.76 -15.05
C ILE A 84 -2.46 -7.00 -14.52
N ILE A 85 -3.67 -7.28 -15.03
CA ILE A 85 -4.53 -8.29 -14.40
C ILE A 85 -4.00 -9.72 -14.63
N ASN A 86 -3.52 -10.02 -15.84
CA ASN A 86 -3.04 -11.36 -16.15
C ASN A 86 -1.68 -11.68 -15.53
N ASN A 87 -0.85 -10.67 -15.23
CA ASN A 87 0.47 -10.87 -14.63
C ASN A 87 0.51 -10.58 -13.12
N ALA A 88 -0.54 -9.97 -12.55
CA ALA A 88 -0.62 -9.74 -11.11
C ALA A 88 -1.05 -11.01 -10.37
N ASP A 89 -0.06 -11.78 -9.92
CA ASP A 89 -0.29 -12.94 -9.05
C ASP A 89 -0.83 -12.52 -7.68
N CYS A 90 -0.31 -11.42 -7.13
CA CYS A 90 -0.78 -10.86 -5.85
C CYS A 90 -1.80 -9.74 -6.10
N LYS A 91 -2.93 -9.81 -5.39
CA LYS A 91 -3.98 -8.79 -5.42
C LYS A 91 -4.31 -8.38 -3.99
N ILE A 92 -4.28 -7.09 -3.73
CA ILE A 92 -4.59 -6.51 -2.42
C ILE A 92 -5.76 -5.56 -2.62
N LEU A 93 -6.89 -5.85 -1.97
CA LEU A 93 -8.08 -5.01 -2.04
C LEU A 93 -8.41 -4.48 -0.64
N LEU A 94 -8.51 -3.17 -0.55
CA LEU A 94 -9.08 -2.46 0.59
C LEU A 94 -10.61 -2.45 0.48
N ASP A 95 -11.28 -1.85 1.46
CA ASP A 95 -12.73 -1.69 1.50
C ASP A 95 -13.33 -1.17 0.17
N GLN A 96 -14.17 -2.00 -0.45
CA GLN A 96 -14.85 -1.71 -1.72
C GLN A 96 -16.37 -1.47 -1.53
N ARG A 97 -16.85 -1.10 -0.34
CA ARG A 97 -18.30 -0.91 -0.08
C ARG A 97 -18.98 0.08 -1.03
N LYS A 98 -18.25 1.10 -1.49
CA LYS A 98 -18.75 2.07 -2.49
C LYS A 98 -19.06 1.42 -3.84
N TYR A 99 -18.48 0.26 -4.12
CA TYR A 99 -18.59 -0.45 -5.39
C TYR A 99 -19.46 -1.70 -5.31
N VAL A 100 -20.20 -1.93 -4.22
CA VAL A 100 -21.08 -3.12 -4.05
C VAL A 100 -21.97 -3.34 -5.29
N ASN A 101 -22.62 -2.28 -5.78
CA ASN A 101 -23.53 -2.35 -6.94
C ASN A 101 -22.82 -2.62 -8.28
N LYS A 102 -21.49 -2.42 -8.34
CA LYS A 102 -20.65 -2.63 -9.53
C LYS A 102 -19.66 -3.78 -9.33
N PHE A 103 -19.75 -4.51 -8.21
CA PHE A 103 -18.70 -5.44 -7.80
C PHE A 103 -18.64 -6.64 -8.74
N ASP A 104 -19.74 -7.03 -9.38
CA ASP A 104 -19.75 -8.10 -10.39
C ASP A 104 -18.80 -7.81 -11.57
N SER A 105 -18.72 -6.54 -11.98
CA SER A 105 -17.76 -6.10 -13.00
C SER A 105 -16.32 -6.19 -12.51
N ILE A 106 -16.07 -5.80 -11.26
CA ILE A 106 -14.74 -5.87 -10.62
C ILE A 106 -14.32 -7.33 -10.41
N GLN A 107 -15.25 -8.19 -10.00
CA GLN A 107 -15.04 -9.62 -9.82
C GLN A 107 -14.63 -10.28 -11.13
N THR A 108 -15.39 -10.03 -12.20
CA THR A 108 -15.09 -10.55 -13.54
C THR A 108 -13.74 -10.04 -14.04
N LEU A 109 -13.46 -8.75 -13.82
CA LEU A 109 -12.21 -8.11 -14.21
C LEU A 109 -11.01 -8.76 -13.53
N LEU A 110 -11.07 -8.94 -12.21
CA LEU A 110 -9.96 -9.44 -11.41
C LEU A 110 -9.88 -10.98 -11.37
N GLY A 111 -10.84 -11.67 -12.01
CA GLY A 111 -10.91 -13.14 -12.03
C GLY A 111 -11.20 -13.74 -10.65
N LEU A 112 -12.00 -13.05 -9.83
CA LEU A 112 -12.27 -13.45 -8.45
C LEU A 112 -13.41 -14.47 -8.37
N THR A 113 -13.25 -15.44 -7.48
CA THR A 113 -14.28 -16.43 -7.16
C THR A 113 -15.39 -15.82 -6.28
N GLU A 114 -16.56 -16.48 -6.22
CA GLU A 114 -17.64 -16.07 -5.30
C GLU A 114 -17.19 -16.07 -3.83
N LYS A 115 -16.31 -17.01 -3.45
CA LYS A 115 -15.72 -17.06 -2.11
C LYS A 115 -14.91 -15.78 -1.82
N GLU A 116 -14.07 -15.36 -2.75
CA GLU A 116 -13.22 -14.18 -2.60
C GLU A 116 -14.02 -12.89 -2.60
N LYS A 117 -15.06 -12.81 -3.44
CA LYS A 117 -16.04 -11.73 -3.38
C LYS A 117 -16.68 -11.61 -2.01
N ALA A 118 -17.16 -12.72 -1.44
CA ALA A 118 -17.76 -12.70 -0.11
C ALA A 118 -16.76 -12.21 0.96
N GLN A 119 -15.49 -12.61 0.86
CA GLN A 119 -14.43 -12.11 1.74
C GLN A 119 -14.20 -10.60 1.59
N ILE A 120 -14.08 -10.09 0.36
CA ILE A 120 -13.83 -8.66 0.10
C ILE A 120 -15.00 -7.80 0.58
N LEU A 121 -16.23 -8.26 0.37
CA LEU A 121 -17.43 -7.56 0.84
C LEU A 121 -17.57 -7.58 2.37
N SER A 122 -16.92 -8.53 3.06
CA SER A 122 -16.93 -8.61 4.53
C SER A 122 -15.94 -7.67 5.22
N ILE A 123 -15.04 -7.04 4.46
CA ILE A 123 -14.02 -6.12 4.98
C ILE A 123 -14.69 -5.00 5.80
N ASN A 124 -14.19 -4.81 7.01
CA ASN A 124 -14.63 -3.83 7.98
C ASN A 124 -16.12 -3.89 8.35
N MET A 125 -16.75 -5.08 8.29
CA MET A 125 -18.14 -5.27 8.71
C MET A 125 -18.30 -5.66 10.18
N ALA A 126 -17.29 -6.30 10.77
CA ALA A 126 -17.35 -6.87 12.12
C ALA A 126 -16.06 -6.58 12.90
N ASN A 127 -15.56 -5.34 12.85
CA ASN A 127 -14.34 -4.97 13.56
C ASN A 127 -14.54 -5.09 15.07
N ASN A 128 -13.52 -5.58 15.76
CA ASN A 128 -13.50 -5.60 17.22
C ASN A 128 -13.43 -4.16 17.75
N PRO A 129 -14.41 -3.70 18.57
CA PRO A 129 -14.44 -2.32 19.08
C PRO A 129 -13.26 -1.98 20.00
N SER A 130 -12.60 -2.99 20.61
CA SER A 130 -11.47 -2.79 21.51
C SER A 130 -10.11 -2.68 20.80
N ARG A 131 -10.08 -2.80 19.47
CA ARG A 131 -8.83 -2.75 18.69
C ARG A 131 -8.96 -1.75 17.54
N ARG A 132 -7.91 -1.00 17.28
CA ARG A 132 -7.81 -0.11 16.12
C ARG A 132 -6.99 -0.80 15.03
N TYR A 133 -7.66 -1.27 14.00
CA TYR A 133 -7.02 -1.89 12.84
C TYR A 133 -7.87 -1.62 11.60
N LYS A 134 -7.24 -1.77 10.43
CA LYS A 134 -7.96 -1.79 9.15
C LYS A 134 -7.94 -3.21 8.61
N GLU A 135 -9.01 -3.62 7.96
CA GLU A 135 -9.01 -4.89 7.25
C GLU A 135 -8.60 -4.70 5.78
N VAL A 136 -7.84 -5.67 5.27
CA VAL A 136 -7.42 -5.75 3.88
C VAL A 136 -7.58 -7.19 3.39
N TRP A 137 -8.10 -7.36 2.20
CA TRP A 137 -8.11 -8.66 1.54
C TRP A 137 -6.83 -8.83 0.73
N ILE A 138 -6.19 -10.00 0.87
CA ILE A 138 -5.01 -10.36 0.10
C ILE A 138 -5.28 -11.71 -0.57
N GLY A 139 -5.16 -11.73 -1.89
CA GLY A 139 -5.23 -12.93 -2.73
C GLY A 139 -3.90 -13.22 -3.42
N LEU A 140 -3.44 -14.45 -3.31
CA LEU A 140 -2.20 -14.96 -3.92
C LEU A 140 -2.54 -15.98 -5.00
N GLY A 141 -2.77 -15.51 -6.23
CA GLY A 141 -2.81 -16.34 -7.44
C GLY A 141 -3.76 -17.54 -7.39
N GLY A 142 -4.85 -17.46 -6.62
CA GLY A 142 -5.79 -18.57 -6.41
C GLY A 142 -5.30 -19.67 -5.46
N ILE A 143 -4.09 -19.56 -4.89
CA ILE A 143 -3.55 -20.50 -3.90
C ILE A 143 -4.17 -20.24 -2.53
N GLN A 144 -4.19 -18.96 -2.13
CA GLN A 144 -4.69 -18.54 -0.83
C GLN A 144 -5.33 -17.16 -0.94
N SER A 145 -6.45 -16.98 -0.24
CA SER A 145 -7.13 -15.70 -0.09
C SER A 145 -7.76 -15.60 1.29
N ALA A 146 -7.52 -14.47 1.95
CA ALA A 146 -8.06 -14.17 3.27
C ALA A 146 -8.13 -12.67 3.53
N VAL A 147 -8.97 -12.29 4.50
CA VAL A 147 -9.02 -10.95 5.06
C VAL A 147 -8.08 -10.90 6.25
N TYR A 148 -7.17 -9.92 6.24
CA TYR A 148 -6.18 -9.69 7.27
C TYR A 148 -6.46 -8.36 7.98
N ALA A 149 -6.25 -8.34 9.28
CA ALA A 149 -6.22 -7.10 10.05
C ALA A 149 -4.80 -6.52 9.99
N THR A 150 -4.67 -5.29 9.49
CA THR A 150 -3.44 -4.52 9.53
C THR A 150 -3.49 -3.56 10.70
N GLU A 151 -2.54 -3.75 11.61
CA GLU A 151 -2.30 -2.87 12.75
C GLU A 151 -0.83 -2.46 12.75
N VAL A 152 -0.59 -1.23 13.19
CA VAL A 152 0.74 -0.68 13.41
C VAL A 152 0.85 -0.32 14.88
N SER A 153 2.08 -0.21 15.38
CA SER A 153 2.29 0.33 16.72
C SER A 153 1.70 1.74 16.82
N LEU A 154 1.20 2.13 18.00
CA LEU A 154 0.67 3.49 18.18
C LEU A 154 1.73 4.55 17.93
N GLU A 155 2.98 4.24 18.23
CA GLU A 155 4.14 5.10 17.96
C GLU A 155 4.30 5.32 16.45
N GLU A 156 4.24 4.25 15.65
CA GLU A 156 4.30 4.34 14.18
C GLU A 156 3.07 5.05 13.61
N TYR A 157 1.88 4.79 14.16
CA TYR A 157 0.65 5.49 13.80
C TYR A 157 0.79 7.00 14.00
N TYR A 158 1.22 7.46 15.18
CA TYR A 158 1.37 8.89 15.48
C TYR A 158 2.54 9.53 14.75
N CYS A 159 3.55 8.76 14.34
CA CYS A 159 4.61 9.26 13.46
C CYS A 159 4.08 9.67 12.08
N TYR A 160 3.05 8.98 11.58
CA TYR A 160 2.50 9.19 10.23
C TYR A 160 1.05 9.69 10.21
N THR A 161 0.49 10.08 11.37
CA THR A 161 -0.90 10.54 11.42
C THR A 161 -1.08 11.75 10.52
N THR A 162 -2.21 11.79 9.80
CA THR A 162 -2.63 12.92 8.98
C THR A 162 -3.74 13.74 9.65
N GLU A 163 -4.32 13.23 10.73
CA GLU A 163 -5.43 13.86 11.44
C GLU A 163 -4.96 15.14 12.14
N GLU A 164 -5.63 16.26 11.83
CA GLU A 164 -5.22 17.58 12.32
C GLU A 164 -5.23 17.66 13.85
N THR A 165 -6.26 17.10 14.48
CA THR A 165 -6.41 17.10 15.95
C THR A 165 -5.27 16.34 16.63
N GLU A 166 -4.92 15.16 16.12
CA GLU A 166 -3.82 14.35 16.64
C GLU A 166 -2.46 15.01 16.39
N LYS A 167 -2.25 15.62 15.22
CA LYS A 167 -1.04 16.41 14.92
C LYS A 167 -0.87 17.58 15.88
N LEU A 168 -1.94 18.35 16.11
CA LEU A 168 -1.89 19.51 17.01
C LEU A 168 -1.61 19.07 18.45
N GLU A 169 -2.20 17.96 18.90
CA GLU A 169 -1.88 17.37 20.20
C GLU A 169 -0.40 16.98 20.31
N LEU A 170 0.11 16.27 19.29
CA LEU A 170 1.51 15.84 19.23
C LEU A 170 2.48 17.02 19.21
N PHE A 171 2.21 18.05 18.40
CA PHE A 171 3.08 19.24 18.33
C PHE A 171 3.08 20.03 19.64
N ARG A 172 1.92 20.20 20.28
CA ARG A 172 1.85 20.84 21.61
C ARG A 172 2.62 20.06 22.67
N LEU A 173 2.59 18.73 22.61
CA LEU A 173 3.36 17.89 23.51
C LEU A 173 4.87 18.00 23.23
N SER A 174 5.26 17.99 21.96
CA SER A 174 6.65 18.21 21.54
C SER A 174 7.19 19.56 22.01
N GLU A 175 6.43 20.65 21.87
CA GLU A 175 6.80 21.98 22.37
C GLU A 175 7.06 21.98 23.89
N LYS A 176 6.19 21.32 24.68
CA LYS A 176 6.37 21.16 26.13
C LYS A 176 7.62 20.36 26.50
N LEU A 177 8.05 19.47 25.62
CA LEU A 177 9.22 18.61 25.77
C LEU A 177 10.49 19.21 25.11
N GLY A 178 10.47 20.51 24.79
CA GLY A 178 11.64 21.19 24.21
C GLY A 178 11.91 20.83 22.75
N GLY A 179 10.88 20.45 22.00
CA GLY A 179 10.96 20.07 20.59
C GLY A 179 11.30 18.59 20.34
N ASN A 180 11.36 17.76 21.38
CA ASN A 180 11.64 16.33 21.24
C ASN A 180 10.40 15.57 20.75
N ILE A 181 10.27 15.43 19.43
CA ILE A 181 9.14 14.75 18.79
C ILE A 181 9.10 13.25 19.08
N GLU A 182 10.24 12.58 19.18
CA GLU A 182 10.30 11.14 19.46
C GLU A 182 9.74 10.84 20.85
N LEU A 183 10.13 11.64 21.85
CA LEU A 183 9.62 11.52 23.21
C LEU A 183 8.12 11.87 23.27
N ALA A 184 7.68 12.88 22.52
CA ALA A 184 6.28 13.23 22.41
C ALA A 184 5.44 12.08 21.83
N ILE A 185 5.91 11.43 20.76
CA ILE A 185 5.24 10.26 20.17
C ILE A 185 5.12 9.12 21.18
N LYS A 186 6.21 8.80 21.90
CA LYS A 186 6.21 7.75 22.92
C LYS A 186 5.22 8.03 24.05
N GLN A 187 5.23 9.25 24.60
CA GLN A 187 4.32 9.65 25.68
C GLN A 187 2.86 9.68 25.21
N LEU A 188 2.59 10.16 24.00
CA LEU A 188 1.25 10.19 23.43
C LEU A 188 0.72 8.77 23.20
N ALA A 189 1.54 7.89 22.63
CA ALA A 189 1.19 6.48 22.43
C ALA A 189 0.89 5.78 23.76
N GLU A 190 1.70 5.97 24.80
CA GLU A 190 1.50 5.36 26.12
C GLU A 190 0.23 5.86 26.82
N SER A 191 -0.03 7.16 26.75
CA SER A 191 -1.28 7.77 27.24
C SER A 191 -2.50 7.10 26.60
N LYS A 192 -2.46 6.90 25.28
CA LYS A 192 -3.56 6.32 24.49
C LYS A 192 -3.75 4.81 24.67
N ARG A 193 -2.76 4.09 25.22
CA ARG A 193 -2.92 2.69 25.65
C ARG A 193 -3.58 2.55 27.01
N SER A 194 -3.51 3.60 27.82
CA SER A 194 -3.97 3.62 29.21
C SER A 194 -5.41 4.13 29.35
N GLU A 195 -5.98 4.71 28.27
CA GLU A 195 -7.40 5.04 28.08
C GLU A 195 -8.21 3.82 27.64
#